data_AF-A0A0F9AMI7-F1
#
_entry.id   AF-A0A0F9AMI7-F1
#
_cell.length_a   1.000
_cell.length_b   1.000
_cell.length_c   1.000
_cell.angle_alpha   90.00
_cell.angle_beta   90.00
_cell.angle_gamma   90.00
#
_symmetry.space_group_name_H-M   'P 1'
#
loop_
_entity.id
_entity.type
_entity.pdbx_description
1 polymer ?
#
loop_
_entity_poly.entity_id
_entity_poly.type
_entity_poly.pdbx_seq_one_letter_code
_entity_poly.pdbx_strand_id
1 'polypeptide(L)'
;MGTKRKISMPYWCAANPVGDPFGPAVMDRITSVEATDILCGAKNDALIDFTAAHDDDLVPWDPYNEDDDSQTGSETYKILKTIKEKLDKAGLIFKMVTCGLHGNPVF
;
A
#
# COMPACT_ATOMS: atom_id res chain seq x y z
N MET A 1 -20.89 -0.29 27.24
CA MET A 1 -20.34 0.48 26.10
C MET A 1 -20.04 -0.51 25.00
N GLY A 2 -20.65 -0.38 23.82
CA GLY A 2 -20.36 -1.26 22.68
C GLY A 2 -18.90 -1.10 22.26
N THR A 3 -18.26 -2.18 21.82
CA THR A 3 -16.90 -2.11 21.27
C THR A 3 -16.90 -1.17 20.06
N LYS A 4 -16.00 -0.18 20.05
CA LYS A 4 -15.82 0.69 18.88
C LYS A 4 -15.52 -0.20 17.67
N ARG A 5 -16.31 -0.05 16.59
CA ARG A 5 -16.07 -0.76 15.33
C ARG A 5 -14.67 -0.41 14.84
N LYS A 6 -13.89 -1.42 14.46
CA LYS A 6 -12.58 -1.22 13.85
C LYS A 6 -12.69 -1.20 12.34
N ILE A 7 -11.95 -0.31 11.69
CA ILE A 7 -12.01 -0.07 10.24
C ILE A 7 -10.64 -0.28 9.60
N SER A 8 -10.60 -0.80 8.38
CA SER A 8 -9.38 -0.95 7.59
C SER A 8 -9.54 -0.22 6.26
N MET A 9 -8.46 0.39 5.77
CA MET A 9 -8.38 0.92 4.41
C MET A 9 -7.12 0.37 3.72
N PRO A 10 -7.25 -0.38 2.62
CA PRO A 10 -6.12 -0.91 1.90
C PRO A 10 -5.52 0.09 0.89
N TYR A 11 -4.26 -0.15 0.51
CA TYR A 11 -3.51 0.70 -0.44
C TYR A 11 -4.24 0.84 -1.78
N TRP A 12 -4.69 -0.26 -2.38
CA TRP A 12 -5.39 -0.24 -3.68
C TRP A 12 -6.70 0.56 -3.69
N CYS A 13 -7.32 0.80 -2.52
CA CYS A 13 -8.49 1.66 -2.43
C CYS A 13 -8.10 3.14 -2.36
N ALA A 14 -7.08 3.49 -1.57
CA ALA A 14 -6.64 4.87 -1.39
C ALA A 14 -5.87 5.40 -2.61
N ALA A 15 -5.16 4.54 -3.33
CA ALA A 15 -4.33 4.89 -4.48
C ALA A 15 -5.03 4.66 -5.84
N ASN A 16 -6.30 4.27 -5.86
CA ASN A 16 -7.01 4.00 -7.12
C ASN A 16 -7.18 5.31 -7.93
N PRO A 17 -6.69 5.38 -9.18
CA PRO A 17 -6.78 6.58 -10.00
C PRO A 17 -8.15 6.72 -10.72
N VAL A 18 -9.12 5.87 -10.36
CA VAL A 18 -10.53 5.88 -10.81
C VAL A 18 -10.66 5.72 -12.34
N GLY A 19 -9.89 4.80 -12.90
CA GLY A 19 -10.07 4.31 -14.27
C GLY A 19 -10.88 3.02 -14.30
N ASP A 20 -11.57 2.76 -15.40
CA ASP A 20 -12.41 1.57 -15.56
C ASP A 20 -12.37 1.03 -17.00
N PRO A 21 -13.05 -0.08 -17.33
CA PRO A 21 -13.05 -0.62 -18.69
C PRO A 21 -13.64 0.28 -19.78
N PHE A 22 -14.34 1.35 -19.40
CA PHE A 22 -15.02 2.28 -20.31
C PHE A 22 -14.34 3.65 -20.38
N GLY A 23 -13.34 3.94 -19.53
CA GLY A 23 -12.68 5.24 -19.50
C GLY A 23 -11.30 5.22 -18.85
N PRO A 24 -10.42 6.16 -19.24
CA PRO A 24 -9.11 6.30 -18.62
C PRO A 24 -9.22 6.76 -17.16
N ALA A 25 -8.12 6.61 -16.42
CA ALA A 25 -8.00 7.20 -15.09
C ALA A 25 -8.27 8.73 -15.11
N VAL A 26 -8.93 9.22 -14.07
CA VAL A 26 -9.30 10.63 -13.91
C VAL A 26 -8.56 11.33 -12.76
N MET A 27 -7.81 10.56 -11.96
CA MET A 27 -6.94 11.05 -10.90
C MET A 27 -5.47 10.73 -11.21
N ASP A 28 -4.57 11.53 -10.66
CA ASP A 28 -3.13 11.27 -10.75
C ASP A 28 -2.78 9.96 -10.03
N ARG A 29 -1.79 9.25 -10.58
CA ARG A 29 -1.19 8.10 -9.91
C ARG A 29 -0.24 8.60 -8.83
N ILE A 30 -0.32 7.98 -7.66
CA ILE A 30 0.56 8.28 -6.53
C ILE A 30 1.51 7.12 -6.26
N THR A 31 2.66 7.42 -5.67
CA THR A 31 3.60 6.41 -5.19
C THR A 31 3.04 5.69 -3.96
N SER A 32 3.58 4.50 -3.66
CA SER A 32 3.23 3.77 -2.44
C SER A 32 3.58 4.56 -1.17
N VAL A 33 4.65 5.35 -1.18
CA VAL A 33 5.05 6.22 -0.08
C VAL A 33 4.03 7.34 0.15
N GLU A 34 3.51 7.97 -0.91
CA GLU A 34 2.44 8.97 -0.81
C GLU A 34 1.12 8.34 -0.32
N ALA A 35 0.78 7.14 -0.80
CA ALA A 35 -0.37 6.39 -0.28
C ALA A 35 -0.21 6.08 1.22
N THR A 36 1.01 5.73 1.67
CA THR A 36 1.31 5.55 3.11
C THR A 36 1.05 6.84 3.89
N ASP A 37 1.45 8.00 3.38
CA ASP A 37 1.22 9.28 4.07
C ASP A 37 -0.28 9.59 4.24
N ILE A 38 -1.10 9.30 3.21
CA ILE A 38 -2.56 9.44 3.28
C ILE A 38 -3.15 8.50 4.35
N LEU A 39 -2.76 7.23 4.34
CA LEU A 39 -3.27 6.22 5.28
C LEU A 39 -2.85 6.53 6.73
N CYS A 40 -1.60 6.97 6.94
CA CYS A 40 -1.13 7.43 8.23
C CYS A 40 -1.88 8.68 8.70
N GLY A 41 -2.21 9.61 7.80
CA GLY A 41 -3.10 10.74 8.09
C GLY A 41 -4.47 10.28 8.58
N ALA A 42 -5.12 9.38 7.85
CA ALA A 42 -6.41 8.81 8.23
C ALA A 42 -6.36 8.07 9.59
N LYS A 43 -5.23 7.43 9.92
CA LYS A 43 -5.00 6.83 11.23
C LYS A 43 -4.92 7.88 12.34
N ASN A 44 -4.17 8.95 12.12
CA ASN A 44 -4.02 10.05 13.08
C ASN A 44 -5.36 10.76 13.34
N ASP A 45 -6.21 10.85 12.32
CA ASP A 45 -7.58 11.38 12.42
C ASP A 45 -8.58 10.34 12.98
N ALA A 46 -8.11 9.17 13.41
CA ALA A 46 -8.89 8.07 13.98
C ALA A 46 -10.02 7.53 13.08
N LEU A 47 -9.85 7.65 11.75
CA LEU A 47 -10.79 7.17 10.73
C LEU A 47 -10.60 5.67 10.45
N ILE A 48 -9.36 5.17 10.57
CA ILE A 48 -9.01 3.78 10.35
C ILE A 48 -8.14 3.24 11.50
N ASP A 49 -8.17 1.92 11.68
CA ASP A 49 -7.37 1.19 12.66
C ASP A 49 -6.29 0.33 12.02
N PHE A 50 -6.54 -0.11 10.79
CA PHE A 50 -5.72 -1.08 10.07
C PHE A 50 -5.51 -0.68 8.62
N THR A 51 -4.52 -1.32 7.98
CA THR A 51 -4.32 -1.29 6.54
C THR A 51 -3.96 -2.69 5.99
N ALA A 52 -3.96 -2.80 4.66
CA ALA A 52 -3.61 -3.98 3.89
C ALA A 52 -3.13 -3.58 2.49
N ALA A 53 -2.43 -4.48 1.79
CA ALA A 53 -1.97 -4.26 0.42
C ALA A 53 -1.79 -5.58 -0.34
N HIS A 54 -1.78 -5.51 -1.67
CA HIS A 54 -1.02 -6.47 -2.47
C HIS A 54 0.48 -6.16 -2.37
N ASP A 55 1.33 -7.11 -2.75
CA ASP A 55 2.75 -6.89 -3.00
C ASP A 55 2.98 -5.72 -3.98
N ASP A 56 2.34 -5.78 -5.14
CA ASP A 56 2.49 -4.77 -6.22
C ASP A 56 1.98 -3.36 -5.85
N ASP A 57 1.14 -3.24 -4.83
CA ASP A 57 0.70 -1.94 -4.30
C ASP A 57 1.84 -1.22 -3.54
N LEU A 58 2.82 -1.97 -3.01
CA LEU A 58 3.92 -1.44 -2.22
C LEU A 58 5.15 -1.15 -3.10
N VAL A 59 5.50 -2.12 -3.94
CA VAL A 59 6.69 -2.09 -4.81
C VAL A 59 6.39 -2.91 -6.08
N PRO A 60 6.90 -2.53 -7.26
CA PRO A 60 6.66 -3.30 -8.49
C PRO A 60 7.28 -4.70 -8.42
N TRP A 61 6.57 -5.72 -8.89
CA TRP A 61 7.15 -7.04 -9.13
C TRP A 61 8.30 -7.01 -10.14
N ASP A 62 9.46 -7.56 -9.75
CA ASP A 62 10.63 -7.78 -10.60
C ASP A 62 11.04 -9.27 -10.61
N PRO A 63 10.72 -10.03 -11.68
CA PRO A 63 11.08 -11.44 -11.76
C PRO A 63 12.58 -11.69 -11.97
N TYR A 64 13.38 -10.66 -12.26
CA TYR A 64 14.82 -10.82 -12.51
C TYR A 64 15.66 -10.54 -11.26
N ASN A 65 15.07 -9.97 -10.22
CA ASN A 65 15.73 -9.60 -8.97
C ASN A 65 14.85 -9.98 -7.77
N GLU A 66 14.55 -11.28 -7.61
CA GLU A 66 13.58 -11.81 -6.64
C GLU A 66 13.89 -11.48 -5.16
N ASP A 67 15.16 -11.22 -4.82
CA ASP A 67 15.61 -10.94 -3.45
C ASP A 67 15.87 -9.43 -3.21
N ASP A 68 15.41 -8.54 -4.09
CA ASP A 68 15.71 -7.12 -4.00
C ASP A 68 15.20 -6.47 -2.70
N ASP A 69 14.09 -6.95 -2.14
CA ASP A 69 13.50 -6.55 -0.87
C ASP A 69 14.39 -6.83 0.35
N SER A 70 15.37 -7.74 0.22
CA SER A 70 16.35 -8.08 1.26
C SER A 70 17.68 -7.34 1.10
N GLN A 71 17.90 -6.71 -0.07
CA GLN A 71 19.14 -6.04 -0.42
C GLN A 71 19.11 -4.57 0.01
N THR A 72 19.84 -4.22 1.06
CA THR A 72 19.82 -2.85 1.65
C THR A 72 20.12 -1.69 0.69
N GLY A 73 20.77 -1.96 -0.45
CA GLY A 73 21.07 -0.97 -1.49
C GLY A 73 20.00 -0.82 -2.57
N SER A 74 19.07 -1.78 -2.69
CA SER A 74 18.01 -1.76 -3.69
C SER A 74 17.02 -0.64 -3.42
N GLU A 75 16.29 -0.23 -4.45
CA GLU A 75 15.22 0.75 -4.30
C GLU A 75 14.02 0.15 -3.56
N THR A 76 13.66 -1.09 -3.85
CA THR A 76 12.61 -1.87 -3.18
C THR A 76 12.80 -1.90 -1.67
N TYR A 77 13.99 -2.26 -1.19
CA TYR A 77 14.31 -2.26 0.24
C TYR A 77 14.12 -0.87 0.86
N LYS A 78 14.61 0.19 0.20
CA LYS A 78 14.52 1.56 0.72
C LYS A 78 13.07 2.04 0.80
N ILE A 79 12.26 1.74 -0.20
CA ILE A 79 10.83 2.06 -0.21
C ILE A 79 10.12 1.32 0.92
N LEU A 80 10.27 0.00 1.02
CA LEU A 80 9.63 -0.80 2.06
C LEU A 80 10.06 -0.37 3.47
N LYS A 81 11.34 -0.05 3.66
CA LYS A 81 11.86 0.51 4.92
C LYS A 81 11.20 1.85 5.26
N THR A 82 11.10 2.74 4.28
CA THR A 82 10.44 4.05 4.45
C THR A 82 8.96 3.89 4.82
N ILE A 83 8.25 3.00 4.14
CA ILE A 83 6.84 2.67 4.44
C ILE A 83 6.72 2.16 5.88
N LYS A 84 7.56 1.19 6.26
CA LYS A 84 7.56 0.62 7.60
C LYS A 84 7.77 1.69 8.68
N GLU A 85 8.77 2.55 8.51
CA GLU A 85 9.08 3.62 9.47
C GLU A 85 7.89 4.60 9.64
N LYS A 86 7.19 4.93 8.54
CA LYS A 86 5.99 5.79 8.58
C LYS A 86 4.82 5.11 9.30
N LEU A 87 4.55 3.84 9.00
CA LEU A 87 3.48 3.07 9.64
C LEU A 87 3.72 2.89 11.14
N ASP A 88 4.95 2.53 11.51
CA ASP A 88 5.36 2.37 12.92
C ASP A 88 5.19 3.70 13.68
N LYS A 89 5.61 4.83 13.08
CA LYS A 89 5.45 6.17 13.67
C LYS A 89 3.98 6.56 13.87
N ALA A 90 3.10 6.23 12.93
CA ALA A 90 1.67 6.51 13.04
C ALA A 90 0.90 5.51 13.93
N GLY A 91 1.54 4.39 14.31
CA GLY A 91 0.86 3.28 14.96
C GLY A 91 -0.23 2.64 14.09
N LEU A 92 -0.09 2.71 12.76
CA LEU A 92 -1.00 2.08 11.81
C LEU A 92 -0.60 0.61 11.65
N ILE A 93 -1.49 -0.29 12.04
CA ILE A 93 -1.22 -1.73 12.04
C ILE A 93 -1.51 -2.31 10.66
N PHE A 94 -0.49 -2.86 10.02
CA PHE A 94 -0.64 -3.67 8.81
C PHE A 94 -1.21 -5.04 9.18
N LYS A 95 -2.42 -5.36 8.71
CA LYS A 95 -3.16 -6.53 9.21
C LYS A 95 -3.24 -7.69 8.23
N MET A 96 -3.13 -7.42 6.93
CA MET A 96 -3.25 -8.42 5.88
C MET A 96 -2.39 -8.02 4.69
N VAL A 97 -1.72 -8.99 4.07
CA VAL A 97 -1.04 -8.85 2.79
C VAL A 97 -1.55 -9.95 1.87
N THR A 98 -1.66 -9.65 0.57
CA THR A 98 -2.04 -10.62 -0.47
C THR A 98 -1.16 -10.41 -1.72
N CYS A 99 -1.33 -11.24 -2.76
CA CYS A 99 -0.49 -11.23 -3.96
C CYS A 99 -1.28 -10.75 -5.19
N GLY A 100 -0.69 -9.83 -5.95
CA GLY A 100 -1.24 -9.21 -7.16
C GLY A 100 -1.20 -10.11 -8.40
N LEU A 101 -1.78 -11.32 -8.34
CA LEU A 101 -1.73 -12.30 -9.44
C LEU A 101 -2.74 -12.02 -10.57
N HIS A 102 -2.89 -10.75 -10.96
CA HIS A 102 -3.85 -10.33 -11.99
C HIS A 102 -3.44 -9.08 -12.77
N GLY A 103 -2.42 -8.34 -12.32
CA GLY A 103 -2.01 -7.07 -12.95
C GLY A 103 -1.04 -7.25 -14.12
N ASN A 104 -0.23 -8.31 -14.07
CA ASN A 104 0.75 -8.62 -15.09
C ASN A 104 0.16 -9.57 -16.16
N PRO A 105 0.43 -9.36 -17.48
CA PRO A 105 -0.09 -10.23 -18.55
C PRO A 105 0.32 -11.71 -18.49
N VAL A 106 1.28 -12.09 -17.63
CA VAL A 106 1.64 -13.49 -17.39
C VAL A 106 0.56 -14.27 -16.62
N PHE A 107 -0.31 -13.55 -15.89
CA PHE A 107 -1.45 -14.09 -15.13
C PHE A 107 -2.78 -13.72 -15.80
#